data_AF-Q2FWT8-F1
#
_entry.id   AF-Q2FWT8-F1
#
_cell.length_a   1.000
_cell.length_b   1.000
_cell.length_c   1.000
_cell.angle_alpha   90.00
_cell.angle_beta   90.00
_cell.angle_gamma   90.00
#
_symmetry.space_group_name_H-M   'P 1'
#
loop_
_entity.id
_entity.type
_entity.pdbx_description
1 polymer ?
#
loop_
_entity_poly.entity_id
_entity_poly.type
_entity_poly.pdbx_seq_one_letter_code
_entity_poly.pdbx_strand_id
1 'polypeptide(L)'
;MGARIESNNIEQGLKNAVLKMNLNSNVIVKAGAMSLVPLLKSNTPFANTKKHARDHIAVSNVKTDRHTSEKIVTIGYAKGVSHRIHATEFGTMYQKPQLFITKTEKQGKNKVLKTMLDTAKRLQK
;
A
#
# COMPACT_ATOMS: atom_id res chain seq x y z
N MET A 1 39.79 9.87 -27.64
CA MET A 1 38.47 9.35 -28.09
C MET A 1 37.40 10.04 -27.26
N GLY A 2 36.51 10.82 -27.89
CA GLY A 2 35.38 11.47 -27.21
C GLY A 2 34.08 10.75 -27.56
N ALA A 3 33.19 10.56 -26.59
CA ALA A 3 31.86 10.03 -26.86
C ALA A 3 30.96 11.15 -27.39
N ARG A 4 30.47 11.02 -28.63
CA ARG A 4 29.36 11.84 -29.13
C ARG A 4 28.07 11.28 -28.53
N ILE A 5 27.41 12.08 -27.70
CA ILE A 5 26.08 11.75 -27.19
C ILE A 5 25.08 12.48 -28.08
N GLU A 6 24.38 11.74 -28.92
CA GLU A 6 23.28 12.28 -29.74
C GLU A 6 22.02 12.40 -28.89
N SER A 7 21.31 13.53 -28.95
CA SER A 7 20.13 13.79 -28.11
C SER A 7 19.06 12.71 -28.24
N ASN A 8 18.90 12.14 -29.45
CA ASN A 8 17.93 11.09 -29.73
C ASN A 8 18.25 9.78 -28.97
N ASN A 9 19.53 9.46 -28.79
CA ASN A 9 19.97 8.31 -28.00
C ASN A 9 19.75 8.53 -26.49
N ILE A 10 19.89 9.77 -26.01
CA ILE A 10 19.54 10.11 -24.62
C ILE A 10 18.04 9.96 -24.40
N GLU A 11 17.21 10.52 -25.26
CA GLU A 11 15.75 10.45 -25.11
C GLU A 11 15.21 9.02 -25.18
N GLN A 12 15.69 8.21 -26.13
CA GLN A 12 15.34 6.79 -26.18
C GLN A 12 15.88 6.03 -24.97
N GLY A 13 17.11 6.32 -24.54
CA GLY A 13 17.70 5.75 -23.32
C GLY A 13 16.90 6.11 -22.07
N LEU A 14 16.45 7.36 -21.96
CA LEU A 14 15.64 7.88 -20.87
C LEU A 14 14.22 7.29 -20.93
N LYS A 15 13.59 7.20 -22.10
CA LYS A 15 12.30 6.51 -22.29
C LYS A 15 12.40 5.04 -21.90
N ASN A 16 13.45 4.34 -22.34
CA ASN A 16 13.69 2.95 -21.97
C ASN A 16 14.01 2.80 -20.48
N ALA A 17 14.74 3.73 -19.88
CA ALA A 17 15.00 3.77 -18.44
C ALA A 17 13.73 4.07 -17.65
N VAL A 18 12.88 4.99 -18.11
CA VAL A 18 11.56 5.30 -17.52
C VAL A 18 10.60 4.12 -17.68
N LEU A 19 10.62 3.42 -18.82
CA LEU A 19 9.86 2.19 -19.06
C LEU A 19 10.38 1.02 -18.21
N LYS A 20 11.70 0.95 -17.98
CA LYS A 20 12.31 0.03 -17.01
C LYS A 20 12.04 0.46 -15.56
N MET A 21 11.91 1.76 -15.27
CA MET A 21 11.51 2.34 -13.98
C MET A 21 10.01 2.18 -13.72
N ASN A 22 9.21 1.99 -14.77
CA ASN A 22 7.90 1.34 -14.73
C ASN A 22 8.01 -0.14 -14.29
N LEU A 23 9.07 -0.51 -13.54
CA LEU A 23 9.14 -1.68 -12.66
C LEU A 23 7.76 -1.92 -12.11
N ASN A 24 7.21 -3.11 -12.35
CA ASN A 24 5.82 -3.50 -12.07
C ASN A 24 5.24 -2.77 -10.85
N SER A 25 4.74 -1.55 -11.07
CA SER A 25 4.47 -0.65 -9.94
C SER A 25 3.26 -1.15 -9.16
N ASN A 26 2.42 -1.95 -9.83
CA ASN A 26 1.41 -2.79 -9.22
C ASN A 26 2.00 -3.75 -8.17
N VAL A 27 3.10 -4.43 -8.47
CA VAL A 27 3.79 -5.35 -7.55
C VAL A 27 4.42 -4.57 -6.40
N ILE A 28 5.09 -3.45 -6.68
CA ILE A 28 5.73 -2.62 -5.64
C ILE A 28 4.69 -2.08 -4.65
N VAL A 29 3.63 -1.44 -5.15
CA VAL A 29 2.57 -0.86 -4.30
C VAL A 29 1.82 -1.96 -3.55
N LYS A 30 1.55 -3.11 -4.19
CA LYS A 30 0.92 -4.25 -3.52
C LYS A 30 1.81 -4.86 -2.44
N ALA A 31 3.13 -4.96 -2.66
CA ALA A 31 4.08 -5.41 -1.64
C ALA A 31 4.15 -4.45 -0.45
N GLY A 32 4.20 -3.14 -0.73
CA GLY A 32 4.06 -2.10 0.28
C GLY A 32 2.79 -2.28 1.10
N ALA A 33 1.66 -2.52 0.43
CA ALA A 33 0.41 -2.77 1.11
C ALA A 33 0.46 -4.04 1.98
N MET A 34 0.89 -5.17 1.43
CA MET A 34 1.00 -6.43 2.19
C MET A 34 1.86 -6.31 3.45
N SER A 35 2.86 -5.40 3.48
CA SER A 35 3.70 -5.17 4.66
C SER A 35 2.93 -4.63 5.89
N LEU A 36 1.79 -3.98 5.68
CA LEU A 36 0.93 -3.42 6.72
C LEU A 36 -0.06 -4.44 7.29
N VAL A 37 -0.39 -5.52 6.56
CA VAL A 37 -1.31 -6.57 7.03
C VAL A 37 -0.99 -7.08 8.45
N PRO A 38 0.26 -7.45 8.79
CA PRO A 38 0.58 -7.88 10.15
C PRO A 38 0.44 -6.78 11.19
N LEU A 39 0.74 -5.52 10.84
CA LEU A 39 0.56 -4.38 11.74
C LEU A 39 -0.92 -4.11 12.00
N LEU A 40 -1.74 -4.15 10.94
CA LEU A 40 -3.18 -4.00 11.03
C LEU A 40 -3.75 -5.09 11.94
N LYS A 41 -3.40 -6.36 11.70
CA LYS A 41 -3.83 -7.50 12.53
C LYS A 41 -3.48 -7.33 14.00
N SER A 42 -2.27 -6.84 14.30
CA SER A 42 -1.81 -6.61 15.67
C SER A 42 -2.57 -5.47 16.34
N ASN A 43 -2.81 -4.37 15.63
CA ASN A 43 -3.50 -3.20 16.15
C ASN A 43 -5.03 -3.36 16.21
N THR A 44 -5.64 -4.23 15.40
CA THR A 44 -7.09 -4.48 15.46
C THR A 44 -7.46 -5.00 16.85
N PRO A 45 -8.40 -4.38 17.57
CA PRO A 45 -8.89 -4.87 18.86
C PRO A 45 -9.39 -6.31 18.78
N PHE A 46 -9.10 -7.11 19.81
CA PHE A 46 -9.65 -8.46 19.90
C PHE A 46 -11.06 -8.43 20.52
N ALA A 47 -12.04 -9.09 19.91
CA ALA A 47 -13.38 -9.27 20.43
C ALA A 47 -13.74 -10.76 20.41
N ASN A 48 -14.18 -11.31 21.54
CA ASN A 48 -14.55 -12.73 21.67
C ASN A 48 -15.86 -13.05 20.92
N THR A 49 -15.80 -13.04 19.59
CA THR A 49 -16.93 -13.26 18.70
C THR A 49 -16.49 -14.20 17.57
N LYS A 50 -17.42 -15.03 17.08
CA LYS A 50 -17.14 -16.05 16.04
C LYS A 50 -16.56 -15.51 14.74
N LYS A 51 -16.73 -14.21 14.43
CA LYS A 51 -16.22 -13.55 13.22
C LYS A 51 -15.37 -12.35 13.60
N HIS A 52 -14.08 -12.60 13.73
CA HIS A 52 -13.12 -11.61 14.20
C HIS A 52 -12.58 -10.74 13.07
N ALA A 53 -12.48 -9.41 13.28
CA ALA A 53 -11.98 -8.50 12.26
C ALA A 53 -10.52 -8.78 11.83
N ARG A 54 -9.67 -9.21 12.76
CA ARG A 54 -8.31 -9.73 12.51
C ARG A 54 -8.23 -10.82 11.44
N ASP A 55 -9.27 -11.63 11.29
CA ASP A 55 -9.32 -12.75 10.34
C ASP A 55 -9.94 -12.33 8.99
N HIS A 56 -10.43 -11.09 8.91
CA HIS A 56 -11.08 -10.52 7.74
C HIS A 56 -10.34 -9.30 7.21
N ILE A 57 -9.00 -9.33 7.24
CA ILE A 57 -8.18 -8.29 6.59
C ILE A 57 -8.09 -8.59 5.10
N ALA A 58 -8.35 -7.58 4.27
CA ALA A 58 -8.32 -7.69 2.82
C ALA A 58 -7.41 -6.62 2.21
N VAL A 59 -6.74 -6.99 1.12
CA VAL A 59 -5.95 -6.08 0.28
C VAL A 59 -6.64 -6.01 -1.08
N SER A 60 -6.96 -4.80 -1.53
CA SER A 60 -7.60 -4.60 -2.82
C SER A 60 -6.66 -4.89 -3.98
N ASN A 61 -7.22 -5.06 -5.17
CA ASN A 61 -6.44 -4.93 -6.40
C ASN A 61 -5.91 -3.51 -6.55
N VAL A 62 -4.81 -3.38 -7.29
CA VAL A 62 -4.24 -2.08 -7.66
C VAL A 62 -5.21 -1.41 -8.61
N LYS A 63 -5.65 -0.20 -8.28
CA LYS A 63 -6.46 0.66 -9.13
C LYS A 63 -5.63 1.85 -9.54
N THR A 64 -5.81 2.33 -10.76
CA THR A 64 -5.23 3.60 -11.19
C THR A 64 -6.30 4.66 -11.10
N ASP A 65 -6.03 5.73 -10.36
CA ASP A 65 -6.87 6.91 -10.34
C ASP A 65 -6.85 7.58 -11.73
N ARG A 66 -8.01 7.91 -12.28
CA ARG A 66 -8.12 8.47 -13.64
C ARG A 66 -7.68 9.93 -13.73
N HIS A 67 -7.71 10.67 -12.63
CA HIS A 67 -7.39 12.08 -12.59
C HIS A 67 -5.92 12.31 -12.26
N THR A 68 -5.37 11.54 -11.31
CA THR A 68 -3.98 11.72 -10.85
C THR A 68 -3.00 10.74 -11.48
N SER A 69 -3.48 9.70 -12.17
CA SER A 69 -2.67 8.56 -12.63
C SER A 69 -1.95 7.80 -11.51
N GLU A 70 -2.34 8.02 -10.25
CA GLU A 70 -1.73 7.35 -9.11
C GLU A 70 -2.23 5.91 -8.96
N LYS A 71 -1.34 5.03 -8.54
CA LYS A 71 -1.67 3.62 -8.26
C LYS A 71 -2.06 3.46 -6.80
N ILE A 72 -3.31 3.12 -6.57
CA ILE A 72 -3.91 2.99 -5.25
C ILE A 72 -4.13 1.51 -4.93
N VAL A 73 -3.65 1.09 -3.76
CA VAL A 73 -4.00 -0.17 -3.13
C VAL A 73 -4.55 0.12 -1.75
N THR A 74 -5.74 -0.39 -1.47
CA THR A 74 -6.40 -0.22 -0.18
C THR A 74 -6.22 -1.47 0.65
N ILE A 75 -5.88 -1.29 1.92
CA ILE A 75 -5.90 -2.35 2.92
C ILE A 75 -6.94 -1.97 3.94
N GLY A 76 -7.74 -2.95 4.33
CA GLY A 76 -8.69 -2.76 5.42
C GLY A 76 -9.33 -4.09 5.73
N TYR A 77 -10.65 -4.05 5.88
CA TYR A 77 -11.42 -5.22 6.24
C TYR A 77 -12.35 -5.62 5.10
N ALA A 78 -12.59 -6.92 4.97
CA ALA A 78 -13.47 -7.48 3.98
C ALA A 78 -14.90 -6.91 4.09
N LYS A 79 -15.63 -6.93 2.97
CA LYS A 79 -17.04 -6.51 2.90
C LYS A 79 -17.85 -7.31 3.93
N GLY A 80 -18.63 -6.61 4.75
CA GLY A 80 -19.41 -7.18 5.86
C GLY A 80 -18.83 -6.90 7.24
N VAL A 81 -17.50 -6.74 7.35
CA VAL A 81 -16.82 -6.36 8.61
C VAL A 81 -16.48 -4.86 8.62
N SER A 82 -16.21 -4.28 7.45
CA SER A 82 -15.77 -2.89 7.29
C SER A 82 -16.66 -1.86 8.00
N HIS A 83 -17.99 -1.99 7.96
CA HIS A 83 -18.90 -1.02 8.59
C HIS A 83 -18.75 -1.00 10.13
N ARG A 84 -18.56 -2.17 10.76
CA ARG A 84 -18.38 -2.29 12.22
C ARG A 84 -17.07 -1.65 12.64
N ILE A 85 -16.05 -1.79 11.80
CA ILE A 85 -14.73 -1.21 12.01
C ILE A 85 -14.78 0.31 11.86
N HIS A 86 -15.55 0.84 10.93
CA HIS A 86 -15.70 2.29 10.80
C HIS A 86 -16.25 2.91 12.10
N ALA A 87 -17.28 2.29 12.69
CA ALA A 87 -17.85 2.74 13.96
C ALA A 87 -16.84 2.63 15.13
N THR A 88 -16.00 1.60 15.15
CA THR A 88 -14.99 1.48 16.23
C THR A 88 -13.76 2.37 16.00
N GLU A 89 -13.37 2.63 14.75
CA GLU A 89 -12.25 3.50 14.41
C GLU A 89 -12.56 4.95 14.75
N PHE A 90 -13.71 5.47 14.31
CA PHE A 90 -14.10 6.88 14.48
C PHE A 90 -14.99 7.14 15.69
N GLY A 91 -15.40 6.08 16.38
CA GLY A 91 -16.28 6.17 17.53
C GLY A 91 -17.73 6.43 17.15
N THR A 92 -18.55 6.59 18.18
CA THR A 92 -19.96 6.97 18.10
C THR A 92 -20.21 8.07 19.14
N MET A 93 -21.44 8.57 19.23
CA MET A 93 -21.82 9.55 20.27
C MET A 93 -21.48 9.08 21.70
N TYR A 94 -21.48 7.77 21.95
CA TYR A 94 -21.25 7.19 23.29
C TYR A 94 -19.91 6.47 23.44
N GLN A 95 -19.18 6.23 22.35
CA GLN A 95 -17.94 5.44 22.36
C GLN A 95 -16.81 6.22 21.70
N LYS A 96 -15.68 6.36 22.41
CA LYS A 96 -14.51 7.05 21.87
C LYS A 96 -13.90 6.29 20.67
N PRO A 97 -13.32 7.00 19.69
CA PRO A 97 -12.59 6.39 18.58
C PRO A 97 -11.39 5.57 19.07
N GLN A 98 -11.18 4.38 18.51
CA GLN A 98 -10.04 3.52 18.83
C GLN A 98 -8.81 3.80 17.96
N LEU A 99 -8.98 4.41 16.78
CA LEU A 99 -7.91 4.86 15.88
C LEU A 99 -6.84 3.80 15.51
N PHE A 100 -7.19 2.51 15.44
CA PHE A 100 -6.24 1.43 15.16
C PHE A 100 -5.81 1.36 13.69
N ILE A 101 -6.65 1.79 12.75
CA ILE A 101 -6.26 1.92 11.33
C ILE A 101 -5.28 3.08 11.20
N THR A 102 -5.63 4.23 11.77
CA THR A 102 -4.79 5.43 11.79
C THR A 102 -3.43 5.15 12.44
N LYS A 103 -3.42 4.42 13.56
CA LYS A 103 -2.20 3.98 14.24
C LYS A 103 -1.36 3.07 13.34
N THR A 104 -1.98 2.10 12.68
CA THR A 104 -1.30 1.19 11.74
C THR A 104 -0.64 1.95 10.59
N GLU A 105 -1.34 2.92 10.01
CA GLU A 105 -0.81 3.74 8.94
C GLU A 105 0.44 4.51 9.41
N LYS A 106 0.34 5.22 10.54
CA LYS A 106 1.46 6.01 11.10
C LYS A 106 2.67 5.13 11.44
N GLN A 107 2.46 3.99 12.09
CA GLN A 107 3.54 3.06 12.44
C GLN A 107 4.16 2.40 11.21
N GLY A 108 3.35 2.17 10.18
CA GLY A 108 3.74 1.45 9.00
C GLY A 108 4.46 2.25 7.93
N LYS A 109 4.42 3.60 7.94
CA LYS A 109 4.96 4.45 6.85
C LYS A 109 6.38 4.07 6.43
N ASN A 110 7.30 3.98 7.40
CA ASN A 110 8.70 3.62 7.12
C ASN A 110 8.84 2.18 6.63
N LYS A 111 8.03 1.26 7.16
CA LYS A 111 8.03 -0.15 6.77
C LYS A 111 7.54 -0.34 5.33
N VAL A 112 6.49 0.39 4.95
CA VAL A 112 5.94 0.41 3.59
C VAL A 112 6.99 0.91 2.61
N LEU A 113 7.57 2.07 2.89
CA LEU A 113 8.61 2.66 2.04
C LEU A 113 9.80 1.71 1.86
N LYS A 114 10.32 1.15 2.96
CA LYS A 114 11.41 0.17 2.92
C LYS A 114 11.04 -1.05 2.07
N THR A 115 9.85 -1.62 2.28
CA THR A 115 9.37 -2.79 1.52
C THR A 115 9.24 -2.47 0.02
N MET A 116 8.75 -1.29 -0.32
CA MET A 116 8.62 -0.84 -1.70
C MET A 116 10.00 -0.69 -2.36
N LEU A 117 10.97 -0.07 -1.68
CA LEU A 117 12.35 0.08 -2.17
C LEU A 117 13.04 -1.28 -2.35
N ASP A 118 12.90 -2.18 -1.37
CA ASP A 118 13.46 -3.53 -1.46
C ASP A 118 12.85 -4.33 -2.61
N THR A 119 11.55 -4.16 -2.85
CA THR A 119 10.86 -4.79 -3.99
C THR A 119 11.30 -4.19 -5.31
N ALA A 120 11.45 -2.86 -5.39
CA ALA A 120 11.97 -2.19 -6.58
C ALA A 120 13.38 -2.66 -6.93
N LYS A 121 14.27 -2.75 -5.94
CA LYS A 121 15.64 -3.28 -6.11
C LYS A 121 15.65 -4.72 -6.60
N ARG A 122 14.73 -5.57 -6.12
CA ARG A 122 14.61 -6.96 -6.58
C ARG A 122 14.13 -7.07 -8.03
N LEU A 123 13.28 -6.16 -8.49
CA LEU A 123 12.79 -6.13 -9.87
C LEU A 123 13.82 -5.57 -10.88
N GLN A 124 14.87 -4.91 -10.40
CA GLN A 124 15.97 -4.40 -11.25
C GLN A 124 17.08 -5.42 -11.48
N LYS A 125 17.13 -6.49 -10.68
CA LYS A 125 18.07 -7.60 -10.86
C LYS A 125 17.52 -8.57 -11.90
#